data_AF-A0A7C7QU47-F1
#
_entry.id   AF-A0A7C7QU47-F1
#
_cell.length_a   1.000
_cell.length_b   1.000
_cell.length_c   1.000
_cell.angle_alpha   90.00
_cell.angle_beta   90.00
_cell.angle_gamma   90.00
#
_symmetry.space_group_name_H-M   'P 1'
#
loop_
_entity.id
_entity.type
_entity.pdbx_description
1 polymer ?
#
loop_
_entity_poly.entity_id
_entity_poly.type
_entity_poly.pdbx_seq_one_letter_code
_entity_poly.pdbx_strand_id
1 'polypeptide(L)'
;MRRLVRRYGLLLIALVLQVLVGCAPAGPPVSLDQLPLPAGFAPYEGAYEVTFDTLISTYERAFGVQRRKYEIGFYWRAEALDWEQIMQFYREALAEQGWTEKAQADIFTAHWVRRSTAGRQTLVIGRVPIPDGEGGYWDILVLILAS
;
A
#
# COMPACT_ATOMS: atom_id res chain seq x y z
N MET A 1 -43.31 13.67 30.57
CA MET A 1 -42.17 14.39 29.97
C MET A 1 -40.77 13.87 30.38
N ARG A 2 -40.49 13.54 31.66
CA ARG A 2 -39.15 13.06 32.10
C ARG A 2 -38.62 11.77 31.41
N ARG A 3 -39.50 10.90 30.87
CA ARG A 3 -39.10 9.65 30.18
C ARG A 3 -38.70 9.85 28.71
N LEU A 4 -39.14 10.93 28.05
CA LEU A 4 -38.73 11.24 26.67
C LEU A 4 -37.30 11.77 26.63
N VAL A 5 -36.97 12.73 27.51
CA VAL A 5 -35.63 13.35 27.57
C VAL A 5 -34.51 12.32 27.76
N ARG A 6 -34.78 11.25 28.53
CA ARG A 6 -33.81 10.18 28.81
C ARG A 6 -33.51 9.28 27.61
N ARG A 7 -34.47 9.09 26.69
CA ARG A 7 -34.28 8.28 25.48
C ARG A 7 -33.53 9.02 24.39
N TYR A 8 -33.81 10.32 24.21
CA TYR A 8 -33.09 11.15 23.25
C TYR A 8 -31.65 11.44 23.68
N GLY A 9 -31.39 11.60 24.99
CA GLY A 9 -30.02 11.76 25.51
C GLY A 9 -29.11 10.56 25.23
N LEU A 10 -29.63 9.33 25.36
CA LEU A 10 -28.87 8.11 25.07
C LEU A 10 -28.54 7.96 23.57
N LEU A 11 -29.48 8.32 22.68
CA LEU A 11 -29.25 8.30 21.23
C LEU A 11 -28.21 9.34 20.79
N LEU A 12 -28.21 10.52 21.42
CA LEU A 12 -27.26 11.60 21.10
C LEU A 12 -25.84 11.25 21.56
N ILE A 13 -25.69 10.61 22.73
CA ILE A 13 -24.40 10.09 23.21
C ILE A 13 -23.89 8.95 22.32
N ALA A 14 -24.76 8.04 21.87
CA ALA A 14 -24.37 6.96 20.95
C ALA A 14 -23.93 7.50 19.59
N LEU A 15 -24.58 8.54 19.06
CA LEU A 15 -24.19 9.21 17.83
C LEU A 15 -22.83 9.92 17.95
N VAL A 16 -22.59 10.62 19.07
CA VAL A 16 -21.31 11.30 19.32
C VAL A 16 -20.17 10.29 19.52
N LEU A 17 -20.42 9.14 20.16
CA LEU A 17 -19.42 8.07 20.27
C LEU A 17 -19.03 7.47 18.92
N GLN A 18 -19.96 7.37 17.97
CA GLN A 18 -19.63 6.86 16.63
C GLN A 18 -18.76 7.82 15.81
N VAL A 19 -18.84 9.13 16.06
CA VAL A 19 -17.98 10.13 15.39
C VAL A 19 -16.53 10.05 15.88
N LEU A 20 -16.29 9.56 17.10
CA LEU A 20 -14.95 9.46 17.70
C LEU A 20 -14.16 8.20 17.30
N VAL A 21 -14.81 7.19 16.70
CA VAL A 21 -14.14 5.94 16.27
C VAL A 21 -13.20 6.15 15.06
N GLY A 22 -13.23 7.32 14.41
CA GLY A 22 -12.41 7.63 13.23
C GLY A 22 -11.02 8.22 13.49
N CYS A 23 -10.64 8.50 14.74
CA CYS A 23 -9.30 9.01 15.08
C CYS A 23 -8.42 7.89 15.64
N ALA A 24 -8.05 6.93 14.79
CA ALA A 24 -6.86 6.14 15.09
C ALA A 24 -5.67 7.12 15.15
N PRO A 25 -4.88 7.14 16.25
CA PRO A 25 -3.73 8.02 16.34
C PRO A 25 -2.79 7.72 15.18
N ALA A 26 -2.38 8.77 14.46
CA ALA A 26 -1.44 8.61 13.37
C ALA A 26 -0.12 8.06 13.92
N GLY A 27 0.29 6.89 13.46
CA GLY A 27 1.56 6.28 13.87
C GLY A 27 2.77 7.03 13.30
N PRO A 28 4.00 6.69 13.71
CA PRO A 28 5.20 7.22 13.07
C PRO A 28 5.23 6.85 11.58
N PRO A 29 5.92 7.65 10.73
CA PRO A 29 6.16 7.28 9.35
C PRO A 29 6.89 5.95 9.28
N VAL A 30 6.46 5.10 8.36
CA VAL A 30 7.12 3.82 8.04
C VAL A 30 8.10 4.05 6.90
N SER A 31 9.25 3.40 6.94
CA SER A 31 10.22 3.35 5.83
C SER A 31 10.05 2.05 5.03
N LEU A 32 10.63 1.98 3.83
CA LEU A 32 10.41 0.87 2.93
C LEU A 32 10.94 -0.46 3.47
N ASP A 33 12.07 -0.44 4.19
CA ASP A 33 12.70 -1.60 4.83
C ASP A 33 11.86 -2.20 5.97
N GLN A 34 10.88 -1.45 6.47
CA GLN A 34 9.94 -1.90 7.50
C GLN A 34 8.69 -2.56 6.92
N LEU A 35 8.48 -2.50 5.59
CA LEU A 35 7.34 -3.13 4.97
C LEU A 35 7.54 -4.65 4.91
N PRO A 36 6.46 -5.42 5.16
CA PRO A 36 6.54 -6.86 5.12
C PRO A 36 6.78 -7.32 3.68
N LEU A 37 7.67 -8.30 3.51
CA LEU A 37 7.90 -8.98 2.22
C LEU A 37 7.44 -10.44 2.34
N PRO A 38 6.78 -10.99 1.31
CA PRO A 38 6.48 -12.41 1.31
C PRO A 38 7.77 -13.25 1.34
N ALA A 39 7.69 -14.45 1.92
CA ALA A 39 8.84 -15.34 1.98
C ALA A 39 9.33 -15.72 0.56
N GLY A 40 10.65 -15.77 0.38
CA GLY A 40 11.29 -16.11 -0.90
C GLY A 40 11.51 -14.94 -1.86
N PHE A 41 11.08 -13.73 -1.51
CA PHE A 41 11.44 -12.52 -2.25
C PHE A 41 12.88 -12.12 -1.94
N ALA A 42 13.62 -11.72 -2.97
CA ALA A 42 15.00 -11.27 -2.85
C ALA A 42 15.17 -9.91 -3.55
N PRO A 43 16.03 -9.00 -3.06
CA PRO A 43 16.32 -7.75 -3.75
C PRO A 43 16.76 -7.99 -5.20
N TYR A 44 16.23 -7.20 -6.12
CA TYR A 44 16.69 -7.16 -7.51
C TYR A 44 17.90 -6.21 -7.60
N GLU A 45 19.07 -6.77 -7.90
CA GLU A 45 20.33 -6.03 -8.09
C GLU A 45 20.70 -5.82 -9.57
N GLY A 46 19.80 -6.18 -10.49
CA GLY A 46 20.07 -6.04 -11.92
C GLY A 46 20.21 -4.58 -12.34
N ALA A 47 20.72 -4.38 -13.56
CA ALA A 47 20.85 -3.04 -14.12
C ALA A 47 19.49 -2.35 -14.10
N TYR A 48 19.48 -1.09 -13.67
CA TYR A 48 18.30 -0.25 -13.68
C TYR A 48 17.88 -0.03 -15.13
N GLU A 49 16.89 -0.78 -15.59
CA GLU A 49 16.43 -0.69 -16.97
C GLU A 49 15.56 0.55 -17.18
N VAL A 50 15.59 1.11 -18.39
CA VAL A 50 14.73 2.23 -18.84
C VAL A 50 13.23 1.96 -18.57
N THR A 51 12.86 0.67 -18.52
CA THR A 51 11.53 0.20 -18.15
C THR A 51 11.11 0.66 -16.76
N PHE A 52 12.01 0.66 -15.76
CA PHE A 52 11.67 1.09 -14.40
C PHE A 52 11.43 2.60 -14.31
N ASP A 53 12.23 3.41 -15.02
CA ASP A 53 12.01 4.85 -15.07
C ASP A 53 10.63 5.20 -15.66
N THR A 54 10.22 4.46 -16.68
CA THR A 54 8.90 4.62 -17.31
C THR A 54 7.78 4.23 -16.35
N LEU A 55 7.96 3.12 -15.63
CA LEU A 55 7.01 2.63 -14.63
C LEU A 55 6.84 3.63 -13.49
N ILE A 56 7.95 4.12 -12.94
CA ILE A 56 7.96 5.11 -11.87
C ILE A 56 7.24 6.38 -12.33
N SER A 57 7.59 6.92 -13.49
CA SER A 57 6.89 8.10 -14.05
C SER A 57 5.38 7.86 -14.21
N THR A 58 4.99 6.64 -14.56
CA THR A 58 3.58 6.26 -14.68
C THR A 58 2.89 6.25 -13.31
N TYR A 59 3.53 5.67 -12.29
CA TYR A 59 3.01 5.63 -10.93
C TYR A 59 2.99 7.01 -10.25
N GLU A 60 3.97 7.86 -10.53
CA GLU A 60 3.98 9.26 -10.09
C GLU A 60 2.73 10.00 -10.58
N ARG A 61 2.38 9.83 -11.87
CA ARG A 61 1.19 10.45 -12.46
C ARG A 61 -0.11 9.82 -11.95
N ALA A 62 -0.15 8.50 -11.82
CA ALA A 62 -1.37 7.78 -11.45
C ALA A 62 -1.74 7.97 -9.97
N PHE A 63 -0.74 7.98 -9.07
CA PHE A 63 -0.96 7.95 -7.63
C PHE A 63 -0.51 9.22 -6.90
N GLY A 64 0.04 10.20 -7.63
CA GLY A 64 0.51 11.46 -7.04
C GLY A 64 1.73 11.29 -6.13
N VAL A 65 2.52 10.23 -6.36
CA VAL A 65 3.83 10.01 -5.72
C VAL A 65 4.78 11.06 -6.30
N GLN A 66 5.28 12.02 -5.51
CA GLN A 66 6.19 13.05 -6.03
C GLN A 66 7.66 12.64 -5.86
N ARG A 67 8.48 12.83 -6.91
CA ARG A 67 9.92 12.46 -6.97
C ARG A 67 10.80 12.80 -5.79
N ARG A 68 10.44 13.78 -4.96
CA ARG A 68 11.33 14.29 -3.91
C ARG A 68 11.19 13.56 -2.57
N LYS A 69 10.24 12.63 -2.41
CA LYS A 69 9.99 11.92 -1.15
C LYS A 69 9.42 10.51 -1.35
N TYR A 70 10.05 9.70 -2.19
CA TYR A 70 9.73 8.28 -2.21
C TYR A 70 10.94 7.39 -2.00
N GLU A 71 10.68 6.24 -1.41
CA GLU A 71 11.58 5.09 -1.35
C GLU A 71 11.07 4.05 -2.36
N ILE A 72 11.98 3.39 -3.06
CA ILE A 72 11.65 2.37 -4.05
C ILE A 72 12.45 1.10 -3.82
N GLY A 73 11.80 -0.04 -3.95
CA GLY A 73 12.41 -1.36 -3.85
C GLY A 73 11.94 -2.25 -4.98
N PHE A 74 12.89 -2.98 -5.55
CA PHE A 74 12.66 -3.96 -6.59
C PHE A 74 13.02 -5.33 -6.04
N TYR A 75 12.15 -6.31 -6.24
CA TYR A 75 12.33 -7.64 -5.70
C TYR A 75 12.01 -8.70 -6.75
N TRP A 76 12.84 -9.73 -6.82
CA TRP A 76 12.50 -10.95 -7.54
C TRP A 76 11.30 -11.60 -6.87
N ARG A 77 10.27 -11.91 -7.65
CA ARG A 77 9.13 -12.69 -7.17
C ARG A 77 9.56 -14.13 -6.91
N ALA A 78 9.15 -14.68 -5.78
CA ALA A 78 9.22 -16.13 -5.56
C ALA A 78 8.35 -16.86 -6.60
N GLU A 79 8.91 -17.83 -7.34
CA GLU A 79 8.19 -18.57 -8.39
C GLU A 79 6.89 -19.25 -7.89
N ALA A 80 6.83 -19.54 -6.59
CA ALA A 80 5.71 -20.24 -5.96
C ALA A 80 4.48 -19.36 -5.67
N LEU A 81 4.58 -18.03 -5.81
CA LEU A 81 3.50 -17.11 -5.47
C LEU A 81 2.96 -16.39 -6.70
N ASP A 82 1.65 -16.54 -6.94
CA ASP A 82 0.96 -15.75 -7.94
C ASP A 82 0.59 -14.34 -7.42
N TRP A 83 0.07 -13.50 -8.31
CA TRP A 83 -0.28 -12.12 -7.95
C TRP A 83 -1.40 -12.03 -6.90
N GLU A 84 -2.40 -12.92 -6.95
CA GLU A 84 -3.51 -12.90 -6.01
C GLU A 84 -3.02 -13.23 -4.59
N GLN A 85 -2.14 -14.22 -4.47
CA GLN A 85 -1.49 -14.59 -3.21
C GLN A 85 -0.62 -13.47 -2.65
N ILE A 86 0.14 -12.76 -3.50
CA ILE A 86 0.93 -11.60 -3.08
C ILE A 86 0.01 -10.48 -2.56
N MET A 87 -1.09 -10.19 -3.26
CA MET A 87 -2.05 -9.18 -2.81
C MET A 87 -2.74 -9.57 -1.52
N GLN A 88 -3.10 -10.85 -1.35
CA GLN A 88 -3.67 -11.35 -0.11
C GLN A 88 -2.71 -11.16 1.07
N PHE A 89 -1.41 -11.48 0.89
CA PHE A 89 -0.38 -11.23 1.89
C PHE A 89 -0.34 -9.76 2.32
N TYR A 90 -0.31 -8.83 1.37
CA TYR A 90 -0.27 -7.39 1.70
C TYR A 90 -1.56 -6.89 2.34
N ARG A 91 -2.74 -7.40 1.94
CA ARG A 91 -4.01 -7.05 2.60
C ARG A 91 -4.00 -7.41 4.07
N GLU A 92 -3.54 -8.61 4.40
CA GLU A 92 -3.44 -9.09 5.77
C GLU A 92 -2.38 -8.31 6.55
N ALA A 93 -1.16 -8.23 6.02
CA ALA A 93 -0.04 -7.64 6.73
C ALA A 93 -0.15 -6.11 6.93
N LEU A 94 -0.83 -5.41 6.02
CA LEU A 94 -1.00 -3.95 6.09
C LEU A 94 -2.26 -3.53 6.85
N ALA A 95 -3.30 -4.38 6.93
CA ALA A 95 -4.53 -4.06 7.66
C ALA A 95 -4.27 -3.75 9.15
N GLU A 96 -3.36 -4.50 9.77
CA GLU A 96 -2.98 -4.32 11.18
C GLU A 96 -2.20 -3.03 11.43
N GLN A 97 -1.61 -2.43 10.38
CA GLN A 97 -0.73 -1.28 10.46
C GLN A 97 -1.42 0.06 10.12
N GLY A 98 -2.75 0.04 9.96
CA GLY A 98 -3.55 1.24 9.67
C GLY A 98 -3.45 1.70 8.22
N TRP A 99 -3.02 0.84 7.31
CA TRP A 99 -3.13 1.07 5.88
C TRP A 99 -4.54 0.77 5.40
N THR A 100 -5.02 1.56 4.44
CA THR A 100 -6.30 1.35 3.77
C THR A 100 -6.04 1.15 2.29
N GLU A 101 -6.39 -0.03 1.78
CA GLU A 101 -6.39 -0.30 0.35
C GLU A 101 -7.34 0.69 -0.34
N LYS A 102 -6.89 1.21 -1.47
CA LYS A 102 -7.70 2.06 -2.34
C LYS A 102 -8.08 1.28 -3.58
N ALA A 103 -9.08 1.79 -4.31
CA ALA A 103 -9.56 1.17 -5.52
C ALA A 103 -8.39 0.87 -6.46
N GLN A 104 -8.30 -0.39 -6.88
CA GLN A 104 -7.22 -0.86 -7.73
C GLN A 104 -7.20 -0.05 -9.04
N ALA A 105 -6.03 0.45 -9.43
CA ALA A 105 -5.91 1.25 -10.65
C ALA A 105 -5.87 0.36 -11.91
N ASP A 106 -5.24 -0.81 -11.81
CA ASP A 106 -5.15 -1.81 -12.87
C ASP A 106 -4.86 -3.21 -12.30
N ILE A 107 -4.88 -4.25 -13.13
CA ILE A 107 -4.70 -5.64 -12.70
C ILE A 107 -3.26 -5.98 -12.25
N PHE A 108 -2.29 -5.09 -12.45
CA PHE A 108 -0.87 -5.25 -12.12
C PHE A 108 -0.43 -4.39 -10.94
N THR A 109 -1.31 -3.54 -10.42
CA THR A 109 -0.94 -2.53 -9.44
C THR A 109 -2.01 -2.41 -8.36
N ALA A 110 -1.59 -2.38 -7.10
CA ALA A 110 -2.44 -2.06 -5.97
C ALA A 110 -1.84 -0.92 -5.16
N HIS A 111 -2.68 -0.16 -4.46
CA HIS A 111 -2.21 0.96 -3.68
C HIS A 111 -2.94 1.10 -2.35
N TRP A 112 -2.17 1.48 -1.34
CA TRP A 112 -2.63 1.69 0.03
C TRP A 112 -2.26 3.10 0.47
N VAL A 113 -3.08 3.64 1.37
CA VAL A 113 -2.77 4.91 2.03
C VAL A 113 -2.83 4.75 3.54
N ARG A 114 -1.99 5.49 4.23
CA ARG A 114 -1.94 5.57 5.69
C ARG A 114 -1.73 7.02 6.13
N ARG A 115 -2.26 7.38 7.30
CA ARG A 115 -1.88 8.64 7.97
C ARG A 115 -0.76 8.36 8.95
N SER A 116 0.29 9.16 8.89
CA SER A 116 1.41 9.16 9.84
C SER A 116 1.54 10.53 10.50
N THR A 117 2.37 10.62 11.53
CA THR A 117 2.75 11.91 12.15
C THR A 117 3.46 12.85 11.19
N ALA A 118 4.07 12.33 10.12
CA ALA A 118 4.75 13.13 9.08
C ALA A 118 3.83 13.52 7.91
N GLY A 119 2.57 13.05 7.88
CA GLY A 119 1.63 13.28 6.79
C GLY A 119 1.04 12.00 6.21
N ARG A 120 0.50 12.07 4.99
CA ARG A 120 -0.11 10.94 4.30
C ARG A 120 0.97 10.13 3.59
N GLN A 121 1.08 8.85 3.94
CA GLN A 121 1.92 7.91 3.21
C GLN A 121 1.08 7.15 2.17
N THR A 122 1.68 6.92 1.01
CA THR A 122 1.11 6.11 -0.08
C THR A 122 2.08 5.00 -0.42
N LEU A 123 1.61 3.76 -0.37
CA LEU A 123 2.34 2.58 -0.83
C LEU A 123 1.71 2.11 -2.13
N VAL A 124 2.51 1.98 -3.17
CA VAL A 124 2.14 1.37 -4.45
C VAL A 124 2.91 0.08 -4.59
N ILE A 125 2.20 -0.99 -4.93
CA ILE A 125 2.78 -2.31 -5.19
C ILE A 125 2.44 -2.66 -6.63
N GLY A 126 3.45 -2.81 -7.46
CA GLY A 126 3.33 -3.13 -8.87
C GLY A 126 4.05 -4.42 -9.23
N ARG A 127 3.64 -5.06 -10.32
CA ARG A 127 4.41 -6.14 -10.96
C ARG A 127 4.87 -5.72 -12.35
N VAL A 128 6.13 -6.04 -12.67
CA VAL A 128 6.76 -5.75 -13.96
C VAL A 128 7.22 -7.06 -14.59
N PRO A 129 6.64 -7.47 -15.72
CA PRO A 129 7.12 -8.63 -16.45
C PRO A 129 8.41 -8.28 -17.21
N ILE A 130 9.44 -9.10 -17.02
CA ILE A 130 10.74 -9.01 -17.70
C ILE A 130 10.88 -10.22 -18.61
N PRO A 131 11.04 -10.05 -19.92
CA PRO A 131 11.30 -11.16 -20.82
C PRO A 131 12.58 -11.90 -20.43
N ASP A 132 12.54 -13.23 -20.40
CA ASP A 132 13.73 -14.05 -20.10
C ASP A 132 14.62 -14.34 -21.33
N GLY A 133 14.16 -13.94 -22.52
CA GLY A 133 14.84 -14.18 -23.79
C GLY A 133 14.53 -15.54 -24.43
N GLU A 134 13.90 -16.46 -23.70
CA GLU A 134 13.49 -17.79 -24.17
C GLU A 134 11.97 -17.89 -24.45
N GLY A 135 11.27 -16.77 -24.30
CA GLY A 135 9.82 -16.66 -24.53
C GLY A 135 9.00 -16.75 -23.25
N GLY A 136 9.64 -16.82 -22.09
CA GLY A 136 9.04 -16.66 -20.78
C GLY A 136 9.20 -15.25 -20.22
N TYR A 137 8.68 -15.06 -19.01
CA TYR A 137 8.73 -13.80 -18.28
C TYR A 137 9.04 -14.05 -16.81
N TRP A 138 9.97 -13.27 -16.27
CA TRP A 138 10.17 -13.10 -14.84
C TRP A 138 9.30 -11.95 -14.35
N ASP A 139 8.73 -12.06 -13.15
CA ASP A 139 8.00 -10.94 -12.56
C ASP A 139 8.85 -10.28 -11.47
N ILE A 140 9.09 -8.98 -11.64
CA ILE A 140 9.65 -8.13 -10.58
C ILE A 140 8.52 -7.46 -9.83
N LEU A 141 8.58 -7.56 -8.51
CA LEU A 141 7.74 -6.79 -7.62
C LEU A 141 8.38 -5.43 -7.37
N VAL A 142 7.60 -4.37 -7.53
CA VAL A 142 8.02 -2.99 -7.31
C VAL A 142 7.21 -2.42 -6.15
N LEU A 143 7.90 -1.96 -5.11
CA LEU A 143 7.29 -1.23 -4.00
C LEU A 143 7.72 0.22 -4.10
N ILE A 144 6.77 1.14 -4.13
CA ILE A 144 7.00 2.58 -4.05
C ILE A 144 6.30 3.13 -2.82
N LEU A 145 7.06 3.70 -1.90
CA LEU A 145 6.55 4.32 -0.68
C LEU A 145 6.79 5.83 -0.74
N ALA A 146 5.72 6.62 -0.83
CA ALA A 146 5.77 8.08 -0.76
C ALA A 146 5.26 8.62 0.57
N SER A 147 5.84 9.73 1.05
CA SER A 147 5.46 10.43 2.29
C SER A 147 5.28 11.93 2.12
#